data_AF-A0A8T5ASW9-F1
#
_entry.id   AF-A0A8T5ASW9-F1
#
_cell.length_a   1.000
_cell.length_b   1.000
_cell.length_c   1.000
_cell.angle_alpha   90.00
_cell.angle_beta   90.00
_cell.angle_gamma   90.00
#
_symmetry.space_group_name_H-M   'P 1'
#
loop_
_entity.id
_entity.type
_entity.pdbx_description
1 polymer ?
#
loop_
_entity_poly.entity_id
_entity_poly.type
_entity_poly.pdbx_seq_one_letter_code
_entity_poly.pdbx_strand_id
1 'polypeptide(L)' 'MLKKLLKELDARNLRAMETFARIDSENNPSGSLSFYLKHGFKVVRQNDDFPLVRLKL' A
#
# COMPACT_ATOMS: atom_id res chain seq x y z
N MET A 1 9.93 -6.47 -4.86
CA MET A 1 8.60 -6.55 -5.51
C MET A 1 7.92 -5.19 -5.61
N LEU A 2 7.51 -4.55 -4.49
CA LEU A 2 6.80 -3.25 -4.50
C LEU A 2 7.51 -2.17 -5.33
N LYS A 3 8.81 -1.93 -5.12
CA LYS A 3 9.57 -0.92 -5.89
C LYS A 3 9.53 -1.14 -7.41
N LYS A 4 9.49 -2.40 -7.88
CA LYS A 4 9.40 -2.72 -9.31
C LYS A 4 8.01 -2.34 -9.83
N LEU A 5 6.95 -2.73 -9.11
CA LEU A 5 5.58 -2.34 -9.43
C LEU A 5 5.44 -0.81 -9.48
N LEU A 6 5.96 -0.07 -8.48
CA LEU A 6 5.87 1.39 -8.47
C LEU A 6 6.51 2.04 -9.71
N LYS A 7 7.66 1.53 -10.17
CA LYS A 7 8.27 1.98 -11.44
C LYS A 7 7.40 1.69 -12.67
N GLU A 8 6.72 0.54 -12.69
CA GLU A 8 5.81 0.19 -13.78
C GLU A 8 4.54 1.07 -13.78
N LEU A 9 4.03 1.44 -12.61
CA LEU A 9 2.87 2.33 -12.49
C LEU A 9 3.22 3.79 -12.84
N ASP A 10 4.41 4.24 -12.45
CA ASP A 10 4.96 5.54 -12.84
C ASP A 10 5.13 5.65 -14.36
N ALA A 11 5.70 4.63 -15.00
CA ALA A 11 5.81 4.54 -16.47
C ALA A 11 4.46 4.59 -17.19
N ARG A 12 3.36 4.28 -16.50
CA ARG A 12 1.97 4.35 -17.01
C ARG A 12 1.27 5.68 -16.69
N ASN A 13 1.97 6.66 -16.09
CA ASN A 13 1.42 7.96 -15.67
C ASN A 13 0.19 7.83 -14.75
N LEU A 14 0.15 6.81 -13.90
CA LEU A 14 -0.91 6.66 -12.92
C LEU A 14 -0.72 7.64 -11.77
N ARG A 15 -1.82 8.22 -11.28
CA ARG A 15 -1.78 9.29 -10.26
C ARG A 15 -1.60 8.78 -8.83
N ALA A 16 -1.96 7.52 -8.58
CA ALA A 16 -1.92 6.91 -7.26
C ALA A 16 -2.10 5.39 -7.36
N MET A 17 -1.69 4.71 -6.29
CA MET A 17 -2.03 3.31 -6.04
C MET A 17 -2.77 3.20 -4.70
N GLU A 18 -3.85 2.43 -4.70
CA GLU A 18 -4.61 2.10 -3.49
C GLU A 18 -4.62 0.59 -3.28
N THR A 19 -4.54 0.17 -2.03
CA THR A 19 -4.61 -1.25 -1.65
C THR A 19 -5.13 -1.39 -0.22
N PHE A 20 -5.70 -2.54 0.09
CA PHE A 20 -6.01 -2.92 1.46
C PHE A 20 -4.75 -3.47 2.13
N ALA A 21 -4.48 -3.01 3.34
CA ALA A 21 -3.39 -3.51 4.18
C ALA A 21 -3.97 -4.22 5.39
N ARG A 22 -3.28 -5.24 5.93
CA ARG A 22 -3.75 -5.96 7.12
C ARG A 22 -3.01 -5.47 8.38
N ILE A 23 -3.72 -5.22 9.48
CA ILE A 23 -3.13 -4.62 10.70
C ILE A 23 -2.27 -5.62 11.49
N ASP A 24 -2.68 -6.88 11.60
CA ASP A 24 -2.24 -7.85 12.62
C ASP A 24 -1.17 -8.87 12.18
N SER A 25 -0.63 -8.81 10.95
CA SER A 25 0.34 -9.83 10.50
C SER A 25 1.40 -9.31 9.53
N GLU A 26 2.67 -9.36 9.98
CA GLU A 26 3.85 -9.12 9.15
C GLU A 26 4.10 -10.23 8.11
N ASN A 27 3.58 -11.44 8.36
CA ASN A 27 3.73 -12.58 7.45
C ASN A 27 2.51 -12.73 6.52
N ASN A 28 1.91 -11.61 6.12
CA ASN A 28 0.80 -11.61 5.17
C ASN A 28 1.33 -11.42 3.73
N PRO A 29 1.01 -12.29 2.76
CA PRO A 29 1.34 -12.06 1.36
C PRO A 29 0.77 -10.74 0.80
N SER A 30 -0.30 -10.21 1.40
CA SER A 30 -0.85 -8.89 1.04
C SER A 30 -0.11 -7.70 1.67
N GLY A 31 0.90 -7.91 2.51
CA GLY A 31 1.63 -6.85 3.23
C GLY A 31 0.91 -6.29 4.46
N SER A 32 1.67 -6.05 5.53
CA SER A 32 1.15 -5.42 6.75
C SER A 32 0.91 -3.92 6.57
N LEU A 33 0.03 -3.33 7.38
CA LEU A 33 -0.14 -1.88 7.43
C LEU A 33 1.20 -1.18 7.68
N SER A 34 1.99 -1.67 8.63
CA SER A 34 3.32 -1.12 8.95
C SER A 34 4.27 -1.14 7.74
N PHE A 35 4.22 -2.19 6.91
CA PHE A 35 5.00 -2.28 5.68
C PHE A 35 4.64 -1.17 4.70
N TYR A 36 3.35 -0.94 4.45
CA TYR A 36 2.91 0.11 3.52
C TYR A 36 3.22 1.52 4.05
N LEU A 37 3.00 1.78 5.34
CA LEU A 37 3.33 3.07 5.94
C LEU A 37 4.82 3.41 5.83
N LYS A 38 5.72 2.43 6.02
CA LYS A 38 7.17 2.59 5.80
C LYS A 38 7.53 2.95 4.35
N HIS A 39 6.67 2.65 3.39
CA HIS A 39 6.85 2.98 1.96
C HIS A 39 6.12 4.25 1.53
N GLY A 40 5.64 5.06 2.47
CA GLY A 40 5.03 6.37 2.19
C GLY A 40 3.53 6.33 1.87
N PHE A 41 2.88 5.17 2.03
CA PHE A 41 1.43 5.09 1.93
C PHE A 41 0.78 5.80 3.12
N LYS A 42 -0.44 6.26 2.91
CA LYS A 42 -1.27 6.90 3.95
C LYS A 42 -2.60 6.17 4.04
N VAL A 43 -3.12 6.01 5.26
CA VAL A 43 -4.48 5.50 5.47
C VAL A 43 -5.47 6.54 4.94
N VAL A 44 -6.34 6.13 4.03
CA VAL A 44 -7.42 6.98 3.48
C VAL A 44 -8.80 6.53 3.95
N ARG A 45 -8.92 5.30 4.43
CA ARG A 45 -10.12 4.79 5.11
C ARG A 45 -9.71 3.81 6.20
N GLN A 46 -10.13 4.08 7.43
CA GLN A 46 -9.92 3.15 8.53
C GLN A 46 -10.90 1.96 8.46
N ASN A 47 -10.40 0.82 8.88
CA ASN A 47 -11.14 -0.42 9.11
C ASN A 47 -10.33 -1.24 10.13
N ASP A 48 -11.03 -2.01 10.97
CA ASP A 48 -10.41 -2.68 12.12
C ASP A 48 -9.42 -3.79 11.73
N ASP A 49 -9.59 -4.38 10.53
CA ASP A 49 -8.73 -5.45 10.03
C ASP A 49 -7.96 -5.04 8.77
N PHE A 50 -8.65 -4.35 7.85
CA PHE A 50 -8.18 -4.08 6.49
C PHE A 50 -8.31 -2.60 6.08
N PRO A 51 -7.53 -1.68 6.66
CA PRO A 51 -7.52 -0.28 6.23
C PRO A 51 -7.14 -0.13 4.75
N LEU A 52 -7.80 0.82 4.07
CA LEU A 52 -7.42 1.24 2.73
C LEU A 52 -6.27 2.24 2.83
N VAL A 53 -5.17 1.95 2.14
CA VAL A 53 -3.99 2.81 2.08
C VAL A 53 -3.73 3.28 0.66
N ARG A 54 -3.21 4.50 0.53
CA ARG A 54 -2.92 5.15 -0.75
C ARG A 54 -1.48 5.65 -0.80
N LEU A 55 -0.80 5.38 -1.91
CA LEU A 55 0.44 6.03 -2.29
C LEU A 55 0.17 6.98 -3.46
N LYS A 56 0.66 8.21 -3.35
CA LYS A 56 0.75 9.11 -4.51
C LYS A 56 2.00 8.71 -5.30
N LEU A 57 1.81 8.38 -6.56
CA LEU A 57 2.88 8.00 -7.49
C LEU A 57 3.55 9.27 -8.03
#